data_AF-A0A943KFH8-F1
#
_entry.id   AF-A0A943KFH8-F1
#
_cell.length_a   1.000
_cell.length_b   1.000
_cell.length_c   1.000
_cell.angle_alpha   90.00
_cell.angle_beta   90.00
_cell.angle_gamma   90.00
#
_symmetry.space_group_name_H-M   'P 1'
#
loop_
_entity.id
_entity.type
_entity.pdbx_description
1 polymer ?
#
loop_
_entity_poly.entity_id
_entity_poly.type
_entity_poly.pdbx_seq_one_letter_code
_entity_poly.pdbx_strand_id
1 'polypeptide(L)'
;MPNWCNARMAVVLPTRNVERFKDLFLGHSEEENKNKDRYFARTFLNDSDEVERNDKGMSCVTVDFDCAWSVWSCMFDRTGYVDEKKCPSLQTIVKELEIQRIIGKSNEPGMGFEESITFDIHGENGITCDERDIFPDPDCEGLEIDDADNPKAVRERMEKIFGKEEKWEKNKLELS
;
A
#
# COMPACT_ATOMS: atom_id res chain seq x y z
N MET A 1 5.51 -16.49 -19.45
CA MET A 1 6.37 -15.36 -19.05
C MET A 1 5.72 -14.74 -17.82
N PRO A 2 6.47 -14.23 -16.83
CA PRO A 2 5.86 -13.32 -15.87
C PRO A 2 5.37 -12.12 -16.67
N ASN A 3 4.07 -11.86 -16.62
CA ASN A 3 3.53 -10.61 -17.11
C ASN A 3 3.93 -9.50 -16.13
N TRP A 4 4.28 -8.33 -16.65
CA TRP A 4 4.65 -7.16 -15.85
C TRP A 4 3.47 -6.22 -15.79
N CYS A 5 3.12 -5.77 -14.59
CA CYS A 5 2.12 -4.77 -14.37
C CYS A 5 2.82 -3.48 -13.94
N ASN A 6 2.55 -2.38 -14.64
CA ASN A 6 3.10 -1.07 -14.31
C ASN A 6 2.06 -0.33 -13.47
N ALA A 7 2.47 0.23 -12.34
CA ALA A 7 1.56 0.86 -11.40
C ALA A 7 2.08 2.20 -10.90
N ARG A 8 1.13 3.07 -10.55
CA ARG A 8 1.38 4.35 -9.88
C ARG A 8 0.45 4.45 -8.67
N MET A 9 0.97 4.93 -7.55
CA MET A 9 0.21 5.04 -6.31
C MET A 9 0.56 6.32 -5.56
N ALA A 10 -0.46 7.09 -5.20
CA ALA A 10 -0.37 8.21 -4.28
C ALA A 10 -0.83 7.76 -2.89
N VAL A 11 -0.06 8.11 -1.87
CA VAL A 11 -0.28 7.71 -0.48
C VAL A 11 -0.15 8.90 0.44
N VAL A 12 -1.20 9.17 1.21
CA VAL A 12 -1.21 10.20 2.26
C VAL A 12 -0.93 9.55 3.60
N LEU A 13 0.18 9.91 4.23
CA LEU A 13 0.67 9.31 5.47
C LEU A 13 1.48 10.30 6.33
N PRO A 14 1.71 10.01 7.62
CA PRO A 14 2.61 10.79 8.44
C PRO A 14 4.02 10.85 7.83
N THR A 15 4.62 12.04 7.80
CA THR A 15 5.94 12.30 7.20
C THR A 15 7.03 11.39 7.77
N ARG A 16 6.92 11.00 9.05
CA ARG A 16 7.84 10.06 9.71
C ARG A 16 7.85 8.65 9.10
N ASN A 17 6.81 8.27 8.35
CA ASN A 17 6.63 6.93 7.79
C ASN A 17 6.95 6.86 6.29
N VAL A 18 7.28 7.98 5.64
CA VAL A 18 7.57 8.05 4.20
C VAL A 18 8.70 7.10 3.78
N GLU A 19 9.85 7.18 4.46
CA GLU A 19 11.00 6.33 4.11
C GLU A 19 10.71 4.85 4.39
N ARG A 20 9.96 4.56 5.46
CA ARG A 20 9.52 3.19 5.77
C ARG A 20 8.56 2.63 4.71
N PHE A 21 7.71 3.49 4.13
CA PHE A 21 6.82 3.10 3.05
C PHE A 21 7.60 2.76 1.77
N LYS A 22 8.52 3.63 1.37
CA LYS A 22 9.38 3.41 0.18
C LYS A 22 10.25 2.16 0.33
N ASP A 23 10.75 1.90 1.53
CA ASP A 23 11.58 0.72 1.80
C ASP A 23 10.79 -0.61 1.71
N LEU A 24 9.46 -0.59 1.59
CA LEU A 24 8.69 -1.80 1.31
C LEU A 24 8.81 -2.27 -0.14
N PHE A 25 9.28 -1.44 -1.07
CA PHE A 25 9.45 -1.84 -2.46
C PHE A 25 10.84 -2.40 -2.70
N LEU A 26 10.96 -3.44 -3.52
CA LEU A 26 12.25 -4.01 -3.90
C LEU A 26 13.01 -3.05 -4.83
N GLY A 27 14.33 -3.13 -4.78
CA GLY A 27 15.20 -2.58 -5.83
C GLY A 27 15.28 -3.52 -7.04
N HIS A 28 15.85 -3.05 -8.14
CA HIS A 28 15.96 -3.82 -9.39
C HIS A 28 17.19 -4.73 -9.44
N SER A 29 18.09 -4.63 -8.47
CA SER A 29 19.27 -5.50 -8.34
C SER A 29 19.25 -6.38 -7.09
N GLU A 30 19.95 -7.52 -7.14
CA GLU A 30 20.10 -8.41 -5.97
C GLU A 30 20.83 -7.69 -4.82
N GLU A 31 21.81 -6.84 -5.13
CA GLU A 31 22.61 -6.11 -4.16
C GLU A 31 21.77 -5.10 -3.37
N GLU A 32 20.84 -4.40 -4.03
CA GLU A 32 19.86 -3.50 -3.37
C GLU A 32 18.96 -4.25 -2.39
N ASN A 33 18.68 -5.53 -2.67
CA ASN A 33 17.72 -6.32 -1.92
C ASN A 33 18.35 -7.24 -0.86
N LYS A 34 19.68 -7.37 -0.80
CA LYS A 34 20.35 -8.41 0.01
C LYS A 34 20.02 -8.36 1.50
N ASN A 35 19.72 -7.17 2.01
CA ASN A 35 19.42 -6.93 3.42
C ASN A 35 17.93 -6.69 3.68
N LYS A 36 17.06 -6.81 2.66
CA LYS A 36 15.62 -6.61 2.83
C LYS A 36 14.98 -7.84 3.47
N ASP A 37 14.46 -7.64 4.66
CA ASP A 37 13.73 -8.63 5.44
C ASP A 37 12.21 -8.38 5.42
N ARG A 38 11.76 -7.23 4.93
CA ARG A 38 10.35 -6.85 4.83
C ARG A 38 10.06 -6.03 3.57
N TYR A 39 9.17 -6.53 2.70
CA TYR A 39 8.86 -5.89 1.41
C TYR A 39 7.54 -6.41 0.80
N PHE A 40 6.92 -5.64 -0.08
CA PHE A 40 5.79 -6.10 -0.90
C PHE A 40 6.23 -7.19 -1.88
N ALA A 41 5.42 -8.24 -2.01
CA ALA A 41 5.82 -9.40 -2.79
C ALA A 41 5.97 -9.05 -4.27
N ARG A 42 7.18 -9.22 -4.84
CA ARG A 42 7.46 -9.04 -6.28
C ARG A 42 7.07 -7.65 -6.80
N THR A 43 7.32 -6.62 -6.00
CA THR A 43 7.02 -5.21 -6.31
C THR A 43 8.31 -4.40 -6.28
N PHE A 44 8.61 -3.65 -7.33
CA PHE A 44 9.90 -3.00 -7.57
C PHE A 44 9.72 -1.49 -7.76
N LEU A 45 10.38 -0.69 -6.95
CA LEU A 45 10.26 0.78 -7.02
C LEU A 45 10.95 1.31 -8.27
N ASN A 46 10.34 2.29 -8.92
CA ASN A 46 10.97 3.05 -9.99
C ASN A 46 11.50 4.39 -9.45
N ASP A 47 12.47 5.00 -10.14
CA ASP A 47 13.19 6.21 -9.68
C ASP A 47 12.33 7.50 -9.62
N SER A 48 11.02 7.40 -9.90
CA SER A 48 10.08 8.51 -9.95
C SER A 48 9.15 8.52 -8.74
N ASP A 49 9.63 9.15 -7.66
CA ASP A 49 8.79 9.49 -6.51
C ASP A 49 8.67 11.00 -6.31
N GLU A 50 7.45 11.45 -6.01
CA GLU A 50 7.14 12.84 -5.67
C GLU A 50 6.67 12.90 -4.21
N VAL A 51 7.14 13.90 -3.46
CA VAL A 51 6.77 14.07 -2.05
C VAL A 51 6.31 15.50 -1.80
N GLU A 52 5.01 15.67 -1.56
CA GLU A 52 4.43 16.88 -1.00
C GLU A 52 4.42 16.78 0.54
N ARG A 53 4.68 17.88 1.25
CA ARG A 53 4.67 17.92 2.72
C ARG A 53 3.90 19.15 3.22
N ASN A 54 3.15 18.97 4.31
CA ASN A 54 2.52 20.09 5.02
C ASN A 54 3.20 20.40 6.37
N ASP A 55 2.81 21.49 7.00
CA ASP A 55 3.33 21.95 8.31
C ASP A 55 2.77 21.16 9.50
N LYS A 56 1.81 20.27 9.26
CA LYS A 56 1.15 19.41 10.25
C LYS A 56 1.71 17.99 10.30
N GLY A 57 2.84 17.76 9.65
CA GLY A 57 3.56 16.50 9.72
C GLY A 57 3.02 15.41 8.79
N MET A 58 2.21 15.75 7.79
CA MET A 58 1.72 14.81 6.77
C MET A 58 2.47 14.96 5.45
N SER A 59 2.55 13.86 4.70
CA SER A 59 3.13 13.80 3.35
C SER A 59 2.13 13.14 2.39
N CYS A 60 2.04 13.63 1.15
CA CYS A 60 1.53 12.85 0.03
C CYS A 60 2.74 12.36 -0.77
N VAL A 61 2.86 11.04 -0.91
CA VAL A 61 3.95 10.40 -1.65
C VAL A 61 3.35 9.72 -2.87
N THR A 62 3.79 10.11 -4.05
CA THR A 62 3.44 9.45 -5.30
C THR A 62 4.61 8.60 -5.75
N VAL A 63 4.39 7.30 -6.00
CA VAL A 63 5.41 6.35 -6.46
C VAL A 63 4.97 5.67 -7.75
N ASP A 64 5.92 5.47 -8.66
CA ASP A 64 5.78 4.48 -9.74
C ASP A 64 6.49 3.19 -9.35
N PHE A 65 5.92 2.05 -9.72
CA PHE A 65 6.51 0.75 -9.45
C PHE A 65 6.04 -0.29 -10.44
N ASP A 66 6.87 -1.32 -10.62
CA ASP A 66 6.53 -2.50 -11.40
C ASP A 66 6.18 -3.66 -10.47
N CYS A 67 5.22 -4.49 -10.85
CA CYS A 67 4.93 -5.71 -10.11
C CYS A 67 4.64 -6.90 -11.03
N ALA A 68 4.86 -8.10 -10.49
CA ALA A 68 4.61 -9.32 -11.23
C ALA A 68 3.10 -9.59 -11.30
N TRP A 69 2.58 -9.80 -12.50
CA TRP A 69 1.19 -10.14 -12.83
C TRP A 69 0.18 -9.03 -12.54
N SER A 70 0.00 -8.67 -11.27
CA SER A 70 -1.00 -7.69 -10.86
C SER A 70 -0.71 -7.18 -9.46
N VAL A 71 -1.18 -5.98 -9.14
CA VAL A 71 -1.09 -5.42 -7.80
C VAL A 71 -1.90 -6.25 -6.82
N TRP A 72 -3.08 -6.75 -7.21
CA TRP A 72 -3.84 -7.70 -6.37
C TRP A 72 -2.97 -8.88 -5.93
N SER A 73 -2.31 -9.53 -6.89
CA SER A 73 -1.47 -10.71 -6.62
C SER A 73 -0.25 -10.42 -5.75
N CYS A 74 0.23 -9.18 -5.74
CA CYS A 74 1.46 -8.78 -5.05
C CYS A 74 1.20 -8.17 -3.66
N MET A 75 0.12 -7.41 -3.51
CA MET A 75 -0.15 -6.59 -2.33
C MET A 75 -1.38 -7.02 -1.53
N PHE A 76 -2.30 -7.77 -2.13
CA PHE A 76 -3.52 -8.25 -1.46
C PHE A 76 -3.44 -9.75 -1.19
N ASP A 77 -3.53 -10.56 -2.25
CA ASP A 77 -3.48 -12.03 -2.15
C ASP A 77 -2.07 -12.53 -1.82
N ARG A 78 -1.03 -11.83 -2.31
CA ARG A 78 0.39 -12.17 -2.12
C ARG A 78 0.64 -13.62 -2.52
N THR A 79 0.18 -14.00 -3.71
CA THR A 79 0.16 -15.38 -4.18
C THR A 79 1.56 -16.03 -4.06
N GLY A 80 1.68 -17.05 -3.21
CA GLY A 80 2.95 -17.75 -2.94
C GLY A 80 3.87 -17.10 -1.90
N TYR A 81 3.46 -15.99 -1.28
CA TYR A 81 4.21 -15.22 -0.27
C TYR A 81 3.37 -14.98 0.99
N VAL A 82 3.04 -16.08 1.70
CA VAL A 82 2.09 -16.07 2.82
C VAL A 82 2.67 -15.58 4.16
N ASP A 83 3.98 -15.33 4.24
CA ASP A 83 4.61 -14.85 5.47
C ASP A 83 4.40 -13.33 5.64
N GLU A 84 3.39 -12.92 6.39
CA GLU A 84 3.09 -11.50 6.72
C GLU A 84 4.27 -10.74 7.36
N LYS A 85 5.20 -11.44 8.01
CA LYS A 85 6.36 -10.76 8.62
C LYS A 85 7.34 -10.30 7.55
N LYS A 86 7.47 -11.08 6.48
CA LYS A 86 8.37 -10.79 5.37
C LYS A 86 7.68 -10.06 4.23
N CYS A 87 6.51 -10.54 3.83
CA CYS A 87 5.69 -10.02 2.74
C CYS A 87 4.31 -9.60 3.27
N PRO A 88 4.21 -8.40 3.88
CA PRO A 88 2.95 -7.92 4.42
C PRO A 88 1.95 -7.57 3.32
N SER A 89 0.66 -7.67 3.64
CA SER A 89 -0.38 -7.11 2.78
C SER A 89 -0.40 -5.57 2.83
N LEU A 90 -0.94 -4.92 1.80
CA LEU A 90 -1.13 -3.48 1.80
C LEU A 90 -2.08 -3.05 2.94
N GLN A 91 -3.08 -3.87 3.27
CA GLN A 91 -3.93 -3.65 4.44
C GLN A 91 -3.14 -3.65 5.76
N THR A 92 -2.18 -4.57 5.92
CA THR A 92 -1.28 -4.60 7.09
C THR A 92 -0.48 -3.29 7.16
N ILE A 93 0.10 -2.86 6.04
CA ILE A 93 0.92 -1.66 5.95
C ILE A 93 0.11 -0.38 6.19
N VAL A 94 -1.12 -0.30 5.71
CA VAL A 94 -2.03 0.83 5.96
C VAL A 94 -2.17 1.09 7.46
N LYS A 95 -2.32 0.03 8.27
CA LYS A 95 -2.39 0.17 9.73
C LYS A 95 -1.04 0.52 10.34
N GLU A 96 0.01 -0.20 9.97
CA GLU A 96 1.34 -0.06 10.57
C GLU A 96 1.99 1.31 10.32
N LEU A 97 1.72 1.90 9.15
CA LEU A 97 2.25 3.19 8.74
C LEU A 97 1.24 4.33 8.89
N GLU A 98 0.07 4.06 9.47
CA GLU A 98 -0.96 5.06 9.75
C GLU A 98 -1.38 5.81 8.47
N ILE A 99 -1.43 5.10 7.34
CA ILE A 99 -1.81 5.65 6.05
C ILE A 99 -3.27 6.13 6.14
N GLN A 100 -3.54 7.32 5.65
CA GLN A 100 -4.88 7.92 5.70
C GLN A 100 -5.61 7.78 4.37
N ARG A 101 -4.91 7.94 3.24
CA ARG A 101 -5.49 7.77 1.91
C ARG A 101 -4.53 7.05 0.96
N ILE A 102 -5.09 6.25 0.06
CA ILE A 102 -4.39 5.63 -1.06
C ILE A 102 -5.25 5.78 -2.30
N ILE A 103 -4.64 6.26 -3.38
CA ILE A 103 -5.16 6.15 -4.74
C ILE A 103 -4.09 5.48 -5.58
N GLY A 104 -4.39 4.34 -6.18
CA GLY A 104 -3.48 3.62 -7.06
C GLY A 104 -4.15 3.21 -8.35
N LYS A 105 -3.38 3.21 -9.44
CA LYS A 105 -3.78 2.65 -10.73
C LYS A 105 -2.67 1.75 -11.25
N SER A 106 -3.03 0.70 -11.96
CA SER A 106 -2.07 -0.18 -12.60
C SER A 106 -2.60 -0.72 -13.92
N ASN A 107 -1.69 -1.08 -14.81
CA ASN A 107 -1.98 -1.59 -16.14
C ASN A 107 -1.08 -2.79 -16.43
N GLU A 108 -1.71 -3.92 -16.77
CA GLU A 108 -1.04 -5.13 -17.25
C GLU A 108 -1.25 -5.26 -18.77
N PRO A 109 -0.27 -4.87 -19.61
CA PRO A 109 -0.44 -4.78 -21.05
C PRO A 109 -0.54 -6.14 -21.76
N GLY A 110 -0.09 -7.23 -21.13
CA GLY A 110 -0.10 -8.57 -21.70
C GLY A 110 -1.50 -9.17 -21.81
N MET A 111 -2.31 -9.04 -20.76
CA MET A 111 -3.70 -9.48 -20.70
C MET A 111 -4.70 -8.33 -20.94
N GLY A 112 -4.25 -7.08 -20.84
CA GLY A 112 -5.04 -5.90 -21.17
C GLY A 112 -6.07 -5.54 -20.09
N PHE A 113 -5.70 -5.65 -18.81
CA PHE A 113 -6.55 -5.22 -17.70
C PHE A 113 -5.88 -4.13 -16.86
N GLU A 114 -6.70 -3.34 -16.18
CA GLU A 114 -6.28 -2.28 -15.28
C GLU A 114 -6.85 -2.55 -13.88
N GLU A 115 -6.08 -2.25 -12.84
CA GLU A 115 -6.56 -2.33 -11.44
C GLU A 115 -6.50 -0.95 -10.79
N SER A 116 -7.50 -0.63 -9.98
CA SER A 116 -7.55 0.57 -9.16
C SER A 116 -7.58 0.22 -7.68
N ILE A 117 -6.75 0.89 -6.90
CA ILE A 117 -6.62 0.72 -5.46
C ILE A 117 -7.15 1.98 -4.79
N THR A 118 -8.08 1.81 -3.85
CA THR A 118 -8.58 2.95 -3.08
C THR A 118 -8.64 2.65 -1.60
N PHE A 119 -8.22 3.61 -0.79
CA PHE A 119 -8.41 3.61 0.64
C PHE A 119 -8.60 5.05 1.11
N ASP A 120 -9.56 5.26 2.01
CA ASP A 120 -9.76 6.52 2.71
C ASP A 120 -10.21 6.22 4.15
N ILE A 121 -9.44 6.72 5.12
CA ILE A 121 -9.70 6.57 6.56
C ILE A 121 -11.00 7.25 7.01
N HIS A 122 -11.51 8.20 6.24
CA HIS A 122 -12.80 8.85 6.48
C HIS A 122 -13.96 8.11 5.82
N GLY A 123 -13.67 7.21 4.89
CA GLY A 123 -14.64 6.32 4.26
C GLY A 123 -15.16 5.23 5.20
N GLU A 124 -16.17 4.49 4.71
CA GLU A 124 -16.77 3.35 5.43
C GLU A 124 -16.20 1.99 4.99
N ASN A 125 -15.48 1.96 3.87
CA ASN A 125 -14.93 0.75 3.29
C ASN A 125 -13.48 0.53 3.76
N GLY A 126 -13.07 -0.74 3.84
CA GLY A 126 -11.66 -1.08 3.92
C GLY A 126 -10.92 -0.73 2.62
N ILE A 127 -9.64 -1.08 2.55
CA ILE A 127 -8.89 -0.95 1.30
C ILE A 127 -9.49 -1.86 0.22
N THR A 128 -9.66 -1.34 -1.00
CA THR A 128 -10.18 -2.08 -2.15
C THR A 128 -9.19 -2.10 -3.31
N CYS A 129 -9.34 -3.10 -4.16
CA CYS A 129 -8.64 -3.22 -5.43
C CYS A 129 -9.61 -3.83 -6.45
N ASP A 130 -9.97 -3.08 -7.49
CA ASP A 130 -11.00 -3.41 -8.48
C ASP A 130 -10.45 -3.33 -9.92
N GLU A 131 -10.91 -4.21 -10.80
CA GLU A 131 -10.58 -4.18 -12.24
C GLU A 131 -11.66 -3.42 -13.04
N ARG A 132 -11.38 -2.19 -13.53
CA ARG A 132 -12.30 -1.36 -14.38
C ARG A 132 -11.59 -0.18 -15.09
N ASP A 133 -12.26 0.38 -16.09
CA ASP A 133 -11.76 1.40 -17.04
C ASP A 133 -11.83 2.88 -16.58
N ILE A 134 -12.46 3.24 -15.45
CA ILE A 134 -12.61 4.64 -15.01
C ILE A 134 -12.43 4.74 -13.50
N PHE A 135 -11.28 5.25 -13.07
CA PHE A 135 -10.92 5.36 -11.66
C PHE A 135 -10.17 6.64 -11.31
N PRO A 136 -10.12 6.98 -10.00
CA PRO A 136 -9.34 8.11 -9.51
C PRO A 136 -7.88 8.02 -9.96
N ASP A 137 -7.35 9.14 -10.44
CA ASP A 137 -5.96 9.22 -10.89
C ASP A 137 -5.06 9.59 -9.69
N PRO A 138 -3.98 8.83 -9.42
CA PRO A 138 -2.99 9.21 -8.40
C PRO A 138 -2.45 10.63 -8.54
N ASP A 139 -2.36 11.18 -9.76
CA ASP A 139 -1.87 12.55 -9.99
C ASP A 139 -2.85 13.64 -9.55
N CYS A 140 -4.09 13.25 -9.22
CA CYS A 140 -5.13 14.13 -8.68
C CYS A 140 -5.23 14.04 -7.14
N GLU A 141 -4.49 13.14 -6.48
CA GLU A 141 -4.43 13.05 -5.03
C GLU A 141 -3.45 14.10 -4.48
N GLY A 142 -3.78 14.71 -3.34
CA GLY A 142 -2.96 15.75 -2.75
C GLY A 142 -3.15 15.85 -1.24
N LEU A 143 -2.25 16.59 -0.59
CA LEU A 143 -2.43 16.92 0.82
C LEU A 143 -3.51 17.98 1.01
N GLU A 144 -4.46 17.67 1.88
CA GLU A 144 -5.42 18.66 2.35
C GLU A 144 -4.77 19.52 3.44
N ILE A 145 -5.21 20.78 3.55
CA ILE A 145 -4.64 21.75 4.51
C ILE A 145 -4.90 21.29 5.95
N ASP A 146 -5.99 20.57 6.20
CA ASP A 146 -6.39 20.05 7.50
C ASP A 146 -5.89 18.64 7.80
N ASP A 147 -5.21 17.97 6.85
CA ASP A 147 -4.52 16.71 7.10
C ASP A 147 -3.48 16.90 8.21
N ALA A 148 -3.73 16.26 9.35
CA ALA A 148 -2.89 16.37 10.52
C ALA A 148 -2.48 14.99 11.02
N ASP A 149 -1.22 14.91 11.42
CA ASP A 149 -0.69 13.73 12.07
C ASP A 149 -1.23 13.62 13.50
N ASN A 150 -2.30 12.84 13.66
CA ASN A 150 -2.94 12.54 14.93
C ASN A 150 -3.06 11.02 15.15
N PRO A 151 -2.00 10.37 15.68
CA PRO A 151 -1.95 8.91 15.83
C PRO A 151 -3.12 8.32 16.60
N LYS A 152 -3.62 9.04 17.61
CA LYS A 152 -4.75 8.58 18.44
C LYS A 152 -6.03 8.51 17.61
N ALA A 153 -6.36 9.59 16.90
CA ALA A 153 -7.55 9.65 16.06
C ALA A 153 -7.49 8.64 14.90
N VAL A 154 -6.31 8.50 14.27
CA VAL A 154 -6.07 7.50 13.22
C VAL A 154 -6.31 6.10 13.75
N ARG A 155 -5.74 5.74 14.91
CA ARG A 155 -5.93 4.42 15.52
C ARG A 155 -7.39 4.10 15.81
N GLU A 156 -8.13 5.04 16.40
CA GLU A 156 -9.56 4.87 16.68
C GLU A 156 -10.38 4.65 15.40
N ARG A 157 -10.04 5.34 14.31
CA ARG A 157 -10.66 5.15 12.98
C ARG A 157 -10.29 3.80 12.36
N MET A 158 -9.02 3.40 12.41
CA MET A 158 -8.56 2.11 11.91
C MET A 158 -9.26 0.94 12.61
N GLU A 159 -9.48 1.02 13.92
CA GLU A 159 -10.25 0.03 14.68
C GLU A 159 -11.72 -0.03 14.24
N LYS A 160 -12.30 1.09 13.78
CA LYS A 160 -13.67 1.13 13.25
C LYS A 160 -13.75 0.46 11.87
N ILE A 161 -12.79 0.73 10.98
CA ILE A 161 -12.78 0.22 9.59
C ILE A 161 -12.43 -1.26 9.55
N PHE A 162 -11.37 -1.67 10.25
CA PHE A 162 -10.83 -3.02 10.19
C PHE A 162 -11.23 -3.90 11.38
N GLY A 163 -11.99 -3.36 12.33
CA GLY A 163 -12.28 -4.00 13.62
C GLY A 163 -11.13 -3.87 14.62
N LYS A 164 -11.43 -4.15 15.90
CA LYS A 164 -10.39 -4.34 16.92
C LYS A 164 -9.60 -5.61 16.60
N GLU A 165 -8.28 -5.56 16.71
CA GLU A 165 -7.44 -6.77 16.71
C GLU A 165 -7.68 -7.59 17.99
N GLU A 166 -8.82 -8.25 18.07
CA GLU A 166 -9.07 -9.33 19.02
C GLU A 166 -9.61 -10.53 18.25
N LYS A 167 -8.74 -11.53 18.03
CA LYS A 167 -8.95 -12.87 17.42
C LYS A 167 -8.32 -13.09 16.03
N TRP A 168 -6.99 -13.06 15.95
CA TRP A 168 -6.28 -13.91 14.99
C TRP A 168 -5.38 -14.95 15.66
N GLU A 169 -4.99 -14.76 16.93
CA GLU A 169 -4.19 -15.75 17.67
C GLU A 169 -5.02 -16.91 18.28
N LYS A 170 -6.33 -16.73 18.53
CA LYS A 170 -7.15 -17.82 19.12
C LYS A 170 -7.56 -18.91 18.12
N ASN A 171 -7.64 -18.62 16.82
CA ASN A 171 -8.05 -19.61 15.81
C ASN A 171 -6.89 -20.49 15.30
N LYS A 172 -5.62 -20.20 15.66
CA LYS A 172 -4.49 -21.10 15.38
C LYS A 172 -4.32 -22.22 16.41
N LEU A 173 -4.93 -22.08 17.59
CA LEU A 173 -4.85 -23.06 18.68
C LEU A 173 -6.02 -24.07 18.71
N GLU A 174 -7.05 -23.88 17.87
CA GLU A 174 -8.16 -24.84 17.74
C GLU A 174 -8.08 -25.73 16.49
N LEU A 175 -6.98 -25.62 15.72
CA LEU A 175 -6.71 -26.44 14.52
C LEU A 175 -5.32 -27.09 14.53
N SER A 176 -4.67 -27.21 15.71
CA SER A 176 -3.47 -28.03 15.91
C SER A 176 -3.80 -29.36 16.58
#